data_AF-A0A3N5YQY6-F1
#
_entry.id   AF-A0A3N5YQY6-F1
#
_cell.length_a   1.000
_cell.length_b   1.000
_cell.length_c   1.000
_cell.angle_alpha   90.00
_cell.angle_beta   90.00
_cell.angle_gamma   90.00
#
_symmetry.space_group_name_H-M   'P 1'
#
loop_
_entity.id
_entity.type
_entity.pdbx_description
1 polymer ?
#
loop_
_entity_poly.entity_id
_entity_poly.type
_entity_poly.pdbx_seq_one_letter_code
_entity_poly.pdbx_strand_id
1 'polypeptide(L)'
;MRPPPLQAAVMSAAPSSRAAHARARTSGMTANDILTSPAAGARFFPMNTQHETSARPMLFLIDGNSQMYRAYHAIRGLTGPGGRSTNAVYGFVTMLRKLIADQRPQFIACTFDLAGPTFRSSLAADYKANRPAMPGDLAEQIPLVHEACEAMGVPLLACQG
;
A
#
# COMPACT_ATOMS: atom_id res chain seq x y z
N MET A 1 32.62 -7.42 -25.65
CA MET A 1 31.85 -6.15 -25.63
C MET A 1 31.02 -6.14 -24.35
N ARG A 2 31.40 -5.36 -23.35
CA ARG A 2 30.63 -5.16 -22.09
C ARG A 2 29.80 -3.88 -22.25
N PRO A 3 28.52 -3.84 -21.83
CA PRO A 3 27.79 -2.59 -21.72
C PRO A 3 28.30 -1.77 -20.51
N PRO A 4 28.22 -0.43 -20.56
CA PRO A 4 28.70 0.46 -19.49
C PRO A 4 27.75 0.49 -18.27
N PRO A 5 28.22 0.91 -17.09
CA PRO A 5 27.39 1.05 -15.90
C PRO A 5 26.47 2.27 -15.99
N LEU A 6 25.17 2.06 -15.72
CA LEU A 6 24.20 3.14 -15.56
C LEU A 6 24.47 3.87 -14.24
N GLN A 7 24.99 5.09 -14.33
CA GLN A 7 25.03 6.05 -13.23
C GLN A 7 23.61 6.46 -12.84
N ALA A 8 23.27 6.30 -11.56
CA ALA A 8 22.06 6.85 -10.97
C ALA A 8 22.23 8.37 -10.82
N ALA A 9 21.63 9.14 -11.73
CA ALA A 9 21.48 10.58 -11.59
C ALA A 9 20.25 10.90 -10.72
N VAL A 10 20.53 11.63 -9.64
CA VAL A 10 19.56 12.32 -8.78
C VAL A 10 18.77 13.34 -9.61
N MET A 11 17.43 13.29 -9.54
CA MET A 11 16.59 14.46 -9.84
C MET A 11 15.51 14.61 -8.77
N SER A 12 15.76 15.61 -7.93
CA SER A 12 14.79 16.32 -7.08
C SER A 12 13.69 16.94 -7.94
N ALA A 13 12.42 16.75 -7.55
CA ALA A 13 11.29 17.51 -8.08
C ALA A 13 10.40 17.98 -6.93
N ALA A 14 10.46 19.28 -6.66
CA ALA A 14 9.59 20.04 -5.77
C ALA A 14 8.19 20.26 -6.42
N PRO A 15 7.16 20.66 -5.65
CA PRO A 15 5.76 20.56 -6.07
C PRO A 15 5.34 21.72 -7.00
N SER A 16 4.61 21.39 -8.07
CA SER A 16 4.01 22.37 -8.96
C SER A 16 2.75 22.98 -8.35
N SER A 17 2.84 24.25 -7.96
CA SER A 17 1.71 25.11 -7.63
C SER A 17 1.12 25.73 -8.90
N ARG A 18 -0.21 25.62 -9.08
CA ARG A 18 -0.98 26.62 -9.84
C ARG A 18 -2.50 26.45 -9.63
N ALA A 19 -3.08 27.41 -8.91
CA ALA A 19 -4.39 27.97 -9.24
C ALA A 19 -4.44 29.39 -8.64
N ALA A 20 -4.33 30.38 -9.52
CA ALA A 20 -4.45 31.79 -9.21
C ALA A 20 -5.88 32.26 -9.52
N HIS A 21 -6.52 33.00 -8.61
CA HIS A 21 -6.95 34.39 -8.87
C HIS A 21 -7.79 34.93 -7.71
N ALA A 22 -7.26 35.99 -7.11
CA ALA A 22 -7.98 36.89 -6.22
C ALA A 22 -9.04 37.69 -7.00
N ARG A 23 -10.22 37.87 -6.39
CA ARG A 23 -11.04 39.06 -6.59
C ARG A 23 -11.56 39.52 -5.23
N ALA A 24 -11.00 40.63 -4.76
CA ALA A 24 -11.55 41.42 -3.68
C ALA A 24 -12.93 41.97 -4.10
N ARG A 25 -13.94 41.80 -3.24
CA ARG A 25 -15.12 42.65 -3.22
C ARG A 25 -15.24 43.22 -1.81
N THR A 26 -14.81 44.46 -1.68
CA THR A 26 -15.22 45.39 -0.64
C THR A 26 -16.69 45.73 -0.85
N SER A 27 -17.55 45.51 0.14
CA SER A 27 -18.84 46.19 0.29
C SER A 27 -19.43 45.91 1.69
N GLY A 28 -19.48 46.95 2.52
CA GLY A 28 -20.54 47.12 3.52
C GLY A 28 -20.33 46.51 4.90
N MET A 29 -19.50 47.13 5.74
CA MET A 29 -19.84 47.27 7.16
C MET A 29 -20.90 48.37 7.26
N THR A 30 -22.08 48.07 7.81
CA THR A 30 -23.00 49.10 8.31
C THR A 30 -22.89 49.13 9.83
N ALA A 31 -22.50 50.29 10.33
CA ALA A 31 -22.59 50.66 11.74
C ALA A 31 -24.04 50.98 12.08
N ASN A 32 -24.74 50.08 12.76
CA ASN A 32 -25.81 50.37 13.71
C ASN A 32 -26.38 49.06 14.25
N ASP A 33 -25.83 48.65 15.40
CA ASP A 33 -26.58 48.05 16.51
C ASP A 33 -25.73 48.32 17.75
N ILE A 34 -25.64 49.60 18.10
CA ILE A 34 -25.05 50.08 19.36
C ILE A 34 -26.21 50.35 20.31
N LEU A 35 -26.12 49.82 21.53
CA LEU A 35 -26.56 50.36 22.85
C LEU A 35 -26.85 49.13 23.75
N THR A 36 -26.18 48.87 24.88
CA THR A 36 -25.97 49.76 26.03
C THR A 36 -24.91 49.13 26.97
N SER A 37 -23.97 49.92 27.50
CA SER A 37 -22.82 49.56 28.40
C SER A 37 -23.27 49.34 29.88
N PRO A 38 -22.41 49.06 30.91
CA PRO A 38 -21.03 48.51 31.02
C PRO A 38 -20.90 47.34 32.05
N ALA A 39 -20.11 46.30 31.79
CA ALA A 39 -19.50 45.51 32.87
C ALA A 39 -18.33 44.66 32.37
N ALA A 40 -17.25 44.65 33.14
CA ALA A 40 -16.10 43.79 32.96
C ALA A 40 -16.53 42.31 32.80
N GLY A 41 -16.16 41.70 31.68
CA GLY A 41 -16.45 40.29 31.41
C GLY A 41 -15.47 39.79 30.37
N ALA A 42 -14.72 38.75 30.73
CA ALA A 42 -13.71 38.10 29.92
C ALA A 42 -14.14 37.97 28.45
N ARG A 43 -13.27 38.40 27.53
CA ARG A 43 -13.40 38.07 26.11
C ARG A 43 -13.28 36.56 25.99
N PHE A 44 -14.42 35.88 25.93
CA PHE A 44 -14.52 34.50 25.51
C PHE A 44 -14.14 34.47 24.03
N PHE A 45 -12.86 34.26 23.74
CA PHE A 45 -12.43 33.86 22.42
C PHE A 45 -12.99 32.45 22.20
N PRO A 46 -13.92 32.23 21.24
CA PRO A 46 -14.30 30.87 20.90
C PRO A 46 -13.06 30.19 20.33
N MET A 47 -12.44 29.35 21.16
CA MET A 47 -11.38 28.45 20.76
C MET A 47 -12.06 27.37 19.92
N ASN A 48 -12.36 27.71 18.67
CA ASN A 48 -12.65 26.72 17.65
C ASN A 48 -11.33 26.00 17.37
N THR A 49 -10.96 25.09 18.26
CA THR A 49 -9.98 24.04 17.96
C THR A 49 -10.67 23.13 16.96
N GLN A 50 -10.67 23.56 15.70
CA GLN A 50 -10.94 22.69 14.57
C GLN A 50 -9.81 21.66 14.58
N HIS A 51 -10.00 20.55 15.31
CA HIS A 51 -9.25 19.35 15.02
C HIS A 51 -9.79 18.85 13.69
N GLU A 52 -9.28 19.42 12.59
CA GLU A 52 -9.29 18.72 11.31
C GLU A 52 -8.64 17.37 11.58
N THR A 53 -9.45 16.32 11.65
CA THR A 53 -8.97 14.96 11.63
C THR A 53 -8.46 14.73 10.21
N SER A 54 -7.26 15.22 9.93
CA SER A 54 -6.50 14.85 8.74
C SER A 54 -6.52 13.33 8.70
N ALA A 55 -7.19 12.79 7.68
CA ALA A 55 -7.35 11.35 7.52
C ALA A 55 -5.95 10.73 7.54
N ARG A 56 -5.68 9.87 8.53
CA ARG A 56 -4.36 9.27 8.68
C ARG A 56 -4.02 8.49 7.41
N PRO A 57 -2.81 8.61 6.87
CA PRO A 57 -2.42 7.85 5.69
C PRO A 57 -2.55 6.35 5.98
N MET A 58 -3.17 5.61 5.06
CA MET A 58 -3.38 4.16 5.18
C MET A 58 -2.40 3.38 4.31
N LEU A 59 -1.76 2.37 4.91
CA LEU A 59 -0.88 1.41 4.24
C LEU A 59 -1.54 0.05 4.14
N PHE A 60 -1.56 -0.51 2.94
CA PHE A 60 -1.98 -1.89 2.68
C PHE A 60 -0.76 -2.80 2.60
N LEU A 61 -0.65 -3.72 3.55
CA LEU A 61 0.40 -4.74 3.56
C LEU A 61 -0.21 -6.10 3.25
N ILE A 62 0.25 -6.71 2.17
CA ILE A 62 -0.25 -7.99 1.68
C ILE A 62 0.72 -9.09 2.06
N ASP A 63 0.24 -10.11 2.78
CA ASP A 63 0.98 -11.37 2.95
C ASP A 63 0.91 -12.20 1.65
N GLY A 64 1.99 -12.16 0.87
CA GLY A 64 2.09 -12.78 -0.44
C GLY A 64 1.95 -14.30 -0.39
N ASN A 65 2.65 -14.95 0.55
CA ASN A 65 2.64 -16.41 0.69
C ASN A 65 1.23 -16.92 0.99
N SER A 66 0.53 -16.36 1.98
CA SER A 66 -0.83 -16.82 2.31
C SER A 66 -1.82 -16.58 1.17
N GLN A 67 -1.72 -15.43 0.49
CA GLN A 67 -2.58 -15.12 -0.65
C GLN A 67 -2.33 -16.03 -1.85
N MET A 68 -1.07 -16.42 -2.11
CA MET A 68 -0.73 -17.41 -3.14
C MET A 68 -1.33 -18.79 -2.83
N TYR A 69 -1.21 -19.27 -1.59
CA TYR A 69 -1.82 -20.55 -1.18
C TYR A 69 -3.34 -20.54 -1.34
N ARG A 70 -3.99 -19.42 -0.98
CA ARG A 70 -5.43 -19.24 -1.18
C ARG A 70 -5.80 -19.31 -2.66
N ALA A 71 -5.07 -18.62 -3.53
CA ALA A 71 -5.28 -18.65 -4.97
C ALA A 71 -5.11 -20.06 -5.56
N TYR A 72 -4.04 -20.75 -5.16
CA TYR A 72 -3.70 -22.09 -5.61
C TYR A 72 -4.82 -23.10 -5.34
N HIS A 73 -5.40 -23.10 -4.13
CA HIS A 73 -6.47 -24.05 -3.80
C HIS A 73 -7.85 -23.64 -4.32
N ALA A 74 -8.09 -22.34 -4.54
CA ALA A 74 -9.36 -21.84 -5.06
C ALA A 74 -9.57 -22.17 -6.54
N ILE A 75 -8.50 -22.23 -7.33
CA ILE A 75 -8.56 -22.46 -8.77
C ILE A 75 -7.82 -23.75 -9.12
N ARG A 76 -8.53 -24.73 -9.68
CA ARG A 76 -7.95 -26.03 -10.08
C ARG A 76 -7.85 -26.15 -11.60
N GLY A 77 -6.79 -26.80 -12.07
CA GLY A 77 -6.63 -27.18 -13.48
C GLY A 77 -6.32 -26.04 -14.45
N LEU A 78 -5.99 -24.84 -13.97
CA LEU A 78 -5.56 -23.74 -14.84
C LEU A 78 -4.08 -23.89 -15.18
N THR A 79 -3.81 -24.05 -16.48
CA THR A 79 -2.45 -24.20 -17.01
C THR A 79 -2.19 -23.17 -18.10
N GLY A 80 -0.93 -22.73 -18.20
CA GLY A 80 -0.45 -21.86 -19.26
C GLY A 80 0.03 -22.64 -20.49
N PRO A 81 0.51 -21.92 -21.52
CA PRO A 81 1.18 -22.54 -22.66
C PRO A 81 2.36 -23.42 -22.19
N GLY A 82 2.40 -24.67 -22.64
CA GLY A 82 3.37 -25.66 -22.21
C GLY A 82 2.96 -26.50 -20.98
N GLY A 83 1.70 -26.40 -20.53
CA GLY A 83 1.13 -27.28 -19.50
C GLY A 83 1.55 -26.95 -18.06
N ARG A 84 2.31 -25.86 -17.87
CA ARG A 84 2.72 -25.40 -16.53
C ARG A 84 1.52 -24.85 -15.76
N SER A 85 1.42 -25.16 -14.48
CA SER A 85 0.39 -24.64 -13.59
C SER A 85 0.50 -23.13 -13.45
N THR A 86 -0.60 -22.40 -13.60
CA THR A 86 -0.65 -20.92 -13.49
C THR A 86 -1.83 -20.44 -12.65
N ASN A 87 -2.48 -21.35 -11.95
CA ASN A 87 -3.66 -21.09 -11.11
C ASN A 87 -3.38 -20.10 -9.98
N ALA A 88 -2.26 -20.25 -9.27
CA ALA A 88 -1.89 -19.38 -8.16
C ALA A 88 -1.57 -17.97 -8.66
N VAL A 89 -0.81 -17.85 -9.75
CA VAL A 89 -0.48 -16.56 -10.38
C VAL A 89 -1.75 -15.82 -10.77
N TYR A 90 -2.63 -16.49 -11.53
CA TYR A 90 -3.87 -15.88 -12.01
C TYR A 90 -4.78 -15.44 -10.86
N GLY A 91 -4.98 -16.30 -9.86
CA GLY A 91 -5.81 -15.98 -8.70
C GLY A 91 -5.24 -14.83 -7.87
N PHE A 92 -3.93 -14.83 -7.62
CA PHE A 92 -3.26 -13.77 -6.88
C PHE A 92 -3.39 -12.42 -7.59
N VAL A 93 -3.08 -12.36 -8.88
CA VAL A 93 -3.17 -11.13 -9.68
C VAL A 93 -4.61 -10.62 -9.73
N THR A 94 -5.60 -11.52 -9.85
CA THR A 94 -7.02 -11.15 -9.83
C THR A 94 -7.40 -10.50 -8.50
N MET A 95 -6.99 -11.09 -7.37
CA MET A 95 -7.24 -10.54 -6.04
C MET A 95 -6.55 -9.18 -5.85
N LEU A 96 -5.30 -9.05 -6.28
CA LEU A 96 -4.54 -7.81 -6.16
C LEU A 96 -5.14 -6.68 -7.01
N ARG A 97 -5.50 -6.97 -8.27
CA ARG A 97 -6.19 -6.00 -9.14
C ARG A 97 -7.50 -5.52 -8.54
N LYS A 98 -8.29 -6.44 -7.97
CA LYS A 98 -9.53 -6.10 -7.27
C LYS A 98 -9.27 -5.20 -6.05
N LEU A 99 -8.28 -5.53 -5.23
CA LEU A 99 -7.89 -4.71 -4.08
C LEU A 99 -7.53 -3.27 -4.50
N ILE A 100 -6.69 -3.13 -5.52
CA ILE A 100 -6.27 -1.82 -6.02
C ILE A 100 -7.45 -1.02 -6.58
N ALA A 101 -8.34 -1.67 -7.34
CA ALA A 101 -9.51 -1.02 -7.92
C ALA A 101 -10.52 -0.55 -6.87
N ASP A 102 -10.81 -1.42 -5.89
CA ASP A 102 -11.86 -1.19 -4.88
C ASP A 102 -11.38 -0.23 -3.79
N GLN A 103 -10.14 -0.37 -3.33
CA GLN A 103 -9.61 0.40 -2.18
C GLN A 103 -8.81 1.63 -2.59
N ARG A 104 -8.32 1.71 -3.83
CA ARG A 104 -7.47 2.79 -4.36
C ARG A 104 -6.39 3.23 -3.35
N PRO A 105 -5.56 2.28 -2.89
CA PRO A 105 -4.64 2.53 -1.80
C PRO A 105 -3.59 3.58 -2.19
N GLN A 106 -3.32 4.53 -1.29
CA GLN A 106 -2.23 5.48 -1.46
C GLN A 106 -0.86 4.81 -1.25
N PHE A 107 -0.79 3.85 -0.33
CA PHE A 107 0.40 3.06 -0.04
C PHE A 107 0.06 1.57 -0.02
N ILE A 108 0.86 0.77 -0.72
CA ILE A 108 0.69 -0.67 -0.83
C ILE A 108 2.06 -1.35 -0.91
N ALA A 109 2.20 -2.51 -0.30
CA ALA A 109 3.36 -3.39 -0.45
C ALA A 109 2.95 -4.85 -0.26
N CYS A 110 3.73 -5.77 -0.83
CA CYS A 110 3.54 -7.20 -0.65
C CYS A 110 4.77 -7.82 0.00
N THR A 111 4.58 -8.66 1.02
CA THR A 111 5.64 -9.35 1.74
C THR A 111 5.73 -10.80 1.30
N PHE A 112 6.95 -11.29 1.11
CA PHE A 112 7.20 -12.72 0.84
C PHE A 112 8.22 -13.27 1.82
N ASP A 113 7.95 -14.48 2.31
CA ASP A 113 8.89 -15.21 3.16
C ASP A 113 10.07 -15.68 2.30
N LEU A 114 11.30 -15.32 2.70
CA LEU A 114 12.50 -15.86 2.08
C LEU A 114 12.68 -17.33 2.47
N ALA A 115 13.10 -18.14 1.50
CA ALA A 115 13.57 -19.49 1.78
C ALA A 115 14.92 -19.41 2.52
N GLY A 116 14.94 -19.78 3.79
CA GLY A 116 16.17 -19.82 4.59
C GLY A 116 15.91 -20.12 6.07
N PRO A 117 16.90 -20.68 6.79
CA PRO A 117 16.78 -20.93 8.23
C PRO A 117 16.76 -19.59 8.97
N THR A 118 15.58 -19.18 9.44
CA THR A 118 15.45 -18.04 10.36
C THR A 118 15.71 -18.49 11.80
N PHE A 119 16.08 -17.58 12.71
CA PHE A 119 16.28 -17.91 14.13
C PHE A 119 15.06 -18.60 14.79
N ARG A 120 13.86 -18.43 14.22
CA ARG A 120 12.61 -19.11 14.64
C ARG A 120 12.55 -20.61 14.28
N SER A 121 13.39 -21.08 13.36
CA SER A 121 13.41 -22.47 12.88
C SER A 121 13.95 -23.44 13.93
N SER A 122 14.84 -22.99 14.81
CA SER A 122 15.45 -23.82 15.86
C SER A 122 14.57 -23.98 17.10
N LEU A 123 13.67 -23.03 17.37
CA LEU A 123 12.77 -23.05 18.54
C LEU A 123 11.39 -23.66 18.25
N ALA A 124 11.02 -23.84 16.97
CA ALA A 124 9.69 -24.26 16.53
C ALA A 124 9.71 -25.50 15.62
N ALA A 125 10.72 -26.36 15.77
CA ALA A 125 10.83 -27.61 15.03
C ALA A 125 9.54 -28.46 15.16
N ASP A 126 9.00 -28.56 16.38
CA ASP A 126 7.82 -29.38 16.67
C ASP A 126 6.51 -28.71 16.22
N TYR A 127 6.47 -27.38 16.16
CA TYR A 127 5.24 -26.61 15.84
C TYR A 127 4.94 -26.53 14.34
N LYS A 128 5.96 -26.63 13.47
CA LYS A 128 5.80 -26.65 12.00
C LYS A 128 5.96 -28.04 11.37
N ALA A 129 6.29 -29.07 12.15
CA ALA A 129 6.55 -30.44 11.67
C ALA A 129 5.40 -31.06 10.87
N ASN A 130 4.15 -30.69 11.17
CA ASN A 130 2.97 -31.23 10.51
C ASN A 130 2.47 -30.37 9.32
N ARG A 131 3.17 -29.28 8.96
CA ARG A 131 2.77 -28.50 7.80
C ARG A 131 3.20 -29.23 6.53
N PRO A 132 2.27 -29.60 5.63
CA PRO A 132 2.65 -30.21 4.37
C PRO A 132 3.59 -29.27 3.60
N ALA A 133 4.61 -29.86 2.98
CA ALA A 133 5.54 -29.12 2.14
C ALA A 133 4.76 -28.38 1.04
N MET A 134 5.29 -27.24 0.62
CA MET A 134 4.71 -26.50 -0.50
C MET A 134 4.67 -27.41 -1.74
N PRO A 135 3.52 -27.53 -2.42
CA PRO A 135 3.44 -28.25 -3.69
C PRO A 135 4.46 -27.68 -4.69
N GLY A 136 5.18 -28.56 -5.41
CA GLY A 136 6.25 -28.13 -6.32
C GLY A 136 5.75 -27.19 -7.42
N ASP A 137 4.55 -27.46 -7.96
CA ASP A 137 3.91 -26.62 -8.97
C ASP A 137 3.43 -25.27 -8.45
N LEU A 138 3.21 -25.12 -7.14
CA LEU A 138 3.02 -23.82 -6.50
C LEU A 138 4.35 -23.07 -6.34
N ALA A 139 5.42 -23.77 -5.96
CA ALA A 139 6.74 -23.15 -5.80
C ALA A 139 7.26 -22.57 -7.13
N GLU A 140 7.05 -23.28 -8.25
CA GLU A 140 7.39 -22.81 -9.60
C GLU A 140 6.67 -21.52 -10.01
N GLN A 141 5.53 -21.21 -9.39
CA GLN A 141 4.73 -20.02 -9.67
C GLN A 141 5.17 -18.78 -8.89
N ILE A 142 6.00 -18.91 -7.85
CA ILE A 142 6.44 -17.78 -7.00
C ILE A 142 7.16 -16.69 -7.82
N PRO A 143 8.15 -17.00 -8.68
CA PRO A 143 8.83 -15.96 -9.45
C PRO A 143 7.86 -15.16 -10.34
N LEU A 144 6.87 -15.83 -10.94
CA LEU A 144 5.87 -15.18 -11.78
C LEU A 144 4.96 -14.24 -10.99
N VAL A 145 4.67 -14.55 -9.73
CA VAL A 145 3.92 -13.65 -8.85
C VAL A 145 4.75 -12.41 -8.50
N HIS A 146 6.05 -12.58 -8.25
CA HIS A 146 6.94 -11.45 -8.00
C HIS A 146 7.01 -10.52 -9.21
N GLU A 147 7.23 -11.08 -10.40
CA GLU A 147 7.20 -10.33 -11.68
C GLU A 147 5.87 -9.59 -11.87
N ALA A 148 4.75 -10.23 -11.55
CA ALA A 148 3.43 -9.60 -11.66
C ALA A 148 3.25 -8.43 -10.69
N CYS A 149 3.71 -8.55 -9.44
CA CYS A 149 3.70 -7.46 -8.47
C CYS A 149 4.53 -6.26 -8.96
N GLU A 150 5.75 -6.51 -9.44
CA GLU A 150 6.63 -5.47 -10.00
C GLU A 150 5.98 -4.78 -11.20
N ALA A 151 5.40 -5.54 -12.12
CA ALA A 151 4.69 -5.01 -13.28
C ALA A 151 3.45 -4.17 -12.91
N MET A 152 2.82 -4.45 -11.77
CA MET A 152 1.69 -3.67 -11.23
C MET A 152 2.14 -2.48 -10.35
N GLY A 153 3.45 -2.27 -10.18
CA GLY A 153 4.00 -1.22 -9.33
C GLY A 153 3.80 -1.46 -7.83
N VAL A 154 3.64 -2.72 -7.41
CA VAL A 154 3.51 -3.11 -6.00
C VAL A 154 4.87 -3.56 -5.48
N PRO A 155 5.53 -2.79 -4.58
CA PRO A 155 6.83 -3.15 -4.04
C PRO A 155 6.80 -4.48 -3.28
N LEU A 156 7.85 -5.27 -3.48
CA LEU A 156 8.09 -6.52 -2.76
C LEU A 156 9.00 -6.26 -1.57
N LEU A 157 8.57 -6.69 -0.38
CA LEU A 157 9.33 -6.59 0.85
C LEU A 157 9.72 -7.99 1.31
N ALA A 158 11.02 -8.21 1.40
CA ALA A 158 11.59 -9.45 1.93
C ALA A 158 12.72 -9.06 2.89
N CYS A 159 12.69 -9.62 4.10
CA CYS A 159 13.74 -9.40 5.09
C CYS A 159 14.46 -10.72 5.33
N GLN A 160 15.79 -10.71 5.23
CA GLN A 160 16.61 -11.82 5.72
C GLN A 160 16.52 -11.82 7.25
N GLY A 161 15.99 -12.90 7.81
CA GLY A 161 15.80 -13.07 9.26
C GLY A 161 16.76 -14.05 9.89
#